data_AF-A0A914G3T5-F1
#
_entry.id   AF-A0A914G3T5-F1
#
_cell.length_a   1.000
_cell.length_b   1.000
_cell.length_c   1.000
_cell.angle_alpha   90.00
_cell.angle_beta   90.00
_cell.angle_gamma   90.00
#
_symmetry.space_group_name_H-M   'P 1'
#
loop_
_entity.id
_entity.type
_entity.pdbx_description
1 polymer ?
#
loop_
_entity_poly.entity_id
_entity_poly.type
_entity_poly.pdbx_seq_one_letter_code
_entity_poly.pdbx_strand_id
1 'polypeptide(L)'
;MADANGKVLVAFERNYKCSHLLINFIPIPKAKAKGLRLQFLSDAQDKGIEMEIMEKDTQVWDVLFEGQPYFYVELPDGSRLLTKQMKNFPLQFGREVLAGPSLLNCAEKADWKNCKLGEEEEAELANQLKQRFKPYDFAADSDSDDD
;
A
#
# COMPACT_ATOMS: atom_id res chain seq x y z
N MET A 1 -9.71 11.10 -5.99
CA MET A 1 -8.44 11.45 -6.69
C MET A 1 -7.90 10.34 -7.60
N ALA A 2 -7.57 9.14 -7.10
CA ALA A 2 -6.95 8.09 -7.94
C ALA A 2 -7.83 7.66 -9.13
N ASP A 3 -9.11 7.41 -8.88
CA ASP A 3 -10.08 7.00 -9.90
C ASP A 3 -10.21 8.01 -11.06
N ALA A 4 -10.30 9.30 -10.70
CA ALA A 4 -10.35 10.43 -11.65
C ALA A 4 -9.08 10.54 -12.53
N ASN A 5 -7.97 9.93 -12.13
CA ASN A 5 -6.72 9.89 -12.89
C ASN A 5 -6.51 8.55 -13.62
N GLY A 6 -7.57 7.74 -13.80
CA GLY A 6 -7.48 6.45 -14.48
C GLY A 6 -6.71 5.39 -13.68
N LYS A 7 -6.58 5.58 -12.36
CA LYS A 7 -5.86 4.69 -11.45
C LYS A 7 -6.82 4.03 -10.46
N VAL A 8 -6.36 2.94 -9.86
CA VAL A 8 -6.98 2.28 -8.71
C VAL A 8 -5.98 2.20 -7.57
N LEU A 9 -6.47 2.02 -6.36
CA LEU A 9 -5.65 2.09 -5.16
C LEU A 9 -5.40 0.68 -4.60
N VAL A 10 -4.14 0.38 -4.31
CA VAL A 10 -3.75 -0.74 -3.45
C VAL A 10 -3.38 -0.16 -2.10
N ALA A 11 -4.00 -0.64 -1.04
CA ALA A 11 -3.68 -0.25 0.33
C ALA A 11 -3.00 -1.42 1.04
N PHE A 12 -1.85 -1.19 1.69
CA PHE A 12 -1.21 -2.25 2.47
C PHE A 12 -0.55 -1.73 3.74
N GLU A 13 -0.44 -2.62 4.71
CA GLU A 13 0.15 -2.37 6.00
C GLU A 13 1.13 -3.50 6.35
N ARG A 14 2.25 -3.16 7.00
CA ARG A 14 3.19 -4.13 7.55
C ARG A 14 3.46 -3.81 9.02
N ASN A 15 2.83 -4.56 9.90
CA ASN A 15 3.18 -4.59 11.32
C ASN A 15 4.31 -5.62 11.55
N TYR A 16 5.55 -5.26 11.21
CA TYR A 16 6.73 -6.07 11.52
C TYR A 16 7.99 -5.21 11.47
N LYS A 17 8.78 -5.27 12.56
CA LYS A 17 10.01 -4.47 12.75
C LYS A 17 9.77 -2.98 12.45
N CYS A 18 8.71 -2.42 13.02
CA CYS A 18 8.34 -1.02 12.88
C CYS A 18 7.86 -0.47 14.24
N SER A 19 8.12 0.81 14.52
CA SER A 19 7.66 1.51 15.73
C SER A 19 6.37 2.30 15.52
N HIS A 20 5.95 2.51 14.27
CA HIS A 20 4.79 3.31 13.91
C HIS A 20 3.87 2.53 12.97
N LEU A 21 2.57 2.79 13.08
CA LEU A 21 1.59 2.34 12.11
C LEU A 21 1.80 3.08 10.79
N LEU A 22 1.99 2.34 9.70
CA LEU A 22 2.15 2.88 8.36
C LEU A 22 1.22 2.15 7.39
N ILE A 23 0.19 2.85 6.95
CA ILE A 23 -0.71 2.40 5.88
C ILE A 23 -0.23 3.06 4.58
N ASN A 24 0.11 2.23 3.60
CA ASN A 24 0.61 2.68 2.30
C ASN A 24 -0.53 2.64 1.29
N PHE A 25 -0.71 3.74 0.55
CA PHE A 25 -1.70 3.85 -0.52
C PHE A 25 -0.98 4.05 -1.84
N ILE A 26 -1.00 3.03 -2.71
CA ILE A 26 -0.24 3.03 -3.97
C ILE A 26 -1.21 3.05 -5.16
N PRO A 27 -1.30 4.18 -5.89
CA PRO A 27 -2.11 4.25 -7.10
C PRO A 27 -1.44 3.50 -8.25
N ILE A 28 -2.16 2.57 -8.87
CA ILE A 28 -1.72 1.85 -10.08
C ILE A 28 -2.67 2.10 -11.25
N PRO A 29 -2.23 1.98 -12.51
CA PRO A 29 -3.12 2.10 -13.67
C PRO A 29 -4.27 1.08 -13.63
N LYS A 30 -5.51 1.50 -13.94
CA LYS A 30 -6.69 0.60 -14.00
C LYS A 30 -6.45 -0.66 -14.86
N ALA A 31 -5.72 -0.52 -15.96
CA ALA A 31 -5.37 -1.62 -16.86
C ALA A 31 -4.58 -2.75 -16.18
N LYS A 32 -3.90 -2.46 -15.06
CA LYS A 32 -3.09 -3.42 -14.29
C LYS A 32 -3.85 -4.06 -13.12
N ALA A 33 -5.08 -3.63 -12.84
CA ALA A 33 -5.83 -4.07 -11.67
C ALA A 33 -6.19 -5.57 -11.70
N LYS A 34 -6.54 -6.11 -12.88
CA LYS A 34 -7.10 -7.48 -13.03
C LYS A 34 -6.16 -8.60 -12.55
N GLY A 35 -4.85 -8.36 -12.51
CA GLY A 35 -3.85 -9.38 -12.14
C GLY A 35 -3.28 -9.23 -10.73
N LEU A 36 -3.68 -8.22 -9.96
CA LEU A 36 -3.03 -7.88 -8.70
C LEU A 36 -3.04 -9.01 -7.68
N ARG A 37 -4.19 -9.62 -7.46
CA ARG A 37 -4.33 -10.70 -6.48
C ARG A 37 -3.40 -11.87 -6.80
N LEU A 38 -3.38 -12.28 -8.06
CA LEU A 38 -2.51 -13.35 -8.52
C LEU A 38 -1.03 -12.98 -8.37
N GLN A 39 -0.66 -11.74 -8.69
CA GLN A 39 0.72 -11.27 -8.54
C GLN A 39 1.17 -11.31 -7.08
N PHE A 40 0.33 -10.81 -6.15
CA PHE A 40 0.62 -10.84 -4.72
C PHE A 40 0.79 -12.27 -4.21
N LEU A 41 -0.10 -13.20 -4.60
CA LEU A 41 0.00 -14.61 -4.21
C LEU A 41 1.25 -15.29 -4.81
N SER A 42 1.55 -15.03 -6.09
CA SER A 42 2.72 -15.59 -6.78
C SER A 42 4.03 -15.13 -6.14
N ASP A 43 4.18 -13.82 -5.93
CA ASP A 43 5.41 -13.24 -5.35
C ASP A 43 5.59 -13.65 -3.89
N ALA A 44 4.49 -13.84 -3.15
CA ALA A 44 4.53 -14.41 -1.81
C ALA A 44 5.01 -15.86 -1.84
N GLN A 45 4.43 -16.68 -2.72
CA GLN A 45 4.80 -18.09 -2.88
C GLN A 45 6.28 -18.25 -3.26
N ASP A 46 6.79 -17.43 -4.18
CA ASP A 46 8.21 -17.44 -4.58
C ASP A 46 9.16 -17.13 -3.42
N LYS A 47 8.68 -16.43 -2.39
CA LYS A 47 9.41 -16.09 -1.16
C LYS A 47 9.10 -17.04 -0.01
N GLY A 48 8.31 -18.10 -0.24
CA GLY A 48 7.87 -19.05 0.78
C GLY A 48 6.95 -18.43 1.83
N ILE A 49 6.21 -17.39 1.45
CA ILE A 49 5.21 -16.70 2.28
C ILE A 49 3.83 -17.23 1.89
N GLU A 50 3.10 -17.76 2.86
CA GLU A 50 1.70 -18.11 2.66
C GLU A 50 0.82 -16.90 3.00
N MET A 51 -0.05 -16.50 2.05
CA MET A 51 -1.04 -15.45 2.26
C MET A 51 -2.45 -16.02 2.17
N GLU A 52 -3.24 -15.69 3.19
CA GLU A 52 -4.64 -16.10 3.33
C GLU A 52 -5.55 -15.02 2.72
N ILE A 53 -6.58 -15.46 1.98
CA ILE A 53 -7.66 -14.56 1.55
C ILE A 53 -8.61 -14.38 2.72
N MET A 54 -8.87 -13.15 3.12
CA MET A 54 -9.82 -12.88 4.21
C MET A 54 -11.25 -12.95 3.71
N GLU A 55 -12.12 -13.55 4.52
CA GLU A 55 -13.57 -13.54 4.32
C GLU A 55 -14.11 -12.11 4.35
N LYS A 56 -15.14 -11.83 3.55
CA LYS A 56 -15.61 -10.46 3.26
C LYS A 56 -16.00 -9.63 4.50
N ASP A 57 -16.56 -10.27 5.51
CA ASP A 57 -17.09 -9.57 6.69
C ASP A 57 -16.13 -9.61 7.89
N THR A 58 -15.06 -10.40 7.82
CA THR A 58 -14.04 -10.51 8.85
C THR A 58 -13.15 -9.27 8.87
N GLN A 59 -12.91 -8.70 10.05
CA GLN A 59 -11.98 -7.60 10.23
C GLN A 59 -10.59 -8.11 10.58
N VAL A 60 -9.58 -7.28 10.36
CA VAL A 60 -8.18 -7.63 10.66
C VAL A 60 -7.99 -7.92 12.16
N TRP A 61 -8.67 -7.16 13.02
CA TRP A 61 -8.64 -7.36 14.48
C TRP A 61 -9.42 -8.58 14.96
N ASP A 62 -10.29 -9.19 14.14
CA ASP A 62 -11.00 -10.41 14.52
C ASP A 62 -10.08 -11.64 14.46
N VAL A 63 -8.96 -11.55 13.72
CA VAL A 63 -8.06 -12.67 13.44
C VAL A 63 -6.63 -12.49 13.95
N LEU A 64 -6.33 -11.34 14.55
CA LEU A 64 -5.02 -11.00 15.10
C LEU A 64 -5.11 -10.77 16.61
N PHE A 65 -4.04 -11.13 17.31
CA PHE A 65 -3.85 -10.77 18.70
C PHE A 65 -3.02 -9.48 18.82
N GLU A 66 -3.17 -8.77 19.93
CA GLU A 66 -2.32 -7.63 20.24
C GLU A 66 -0.84 -8.02 20.22
N GLY A 67 -0.01 -7.19 19.58
CA GLY A 67 1.42 -7.44 19.41
C GLY A 67 1.78 -8.51 18.38
N GLN A 68 0.81 -9.17 17.73
CA GLN A 68 1.07 -10.15 16.68
C GLN A 68 1.51 -9.45 15.39
N PRO A 69 2.72 -9.75 14.86
CA PRO A 69 3.15 -9.16 13.60
C PRO A 69 2.37 -9.72 12.40
N TYR A 70 2.13 -8.88 11.39
CA TYR A 70 1.43 -9.27 10.17
C TYR A 70 1.82 -8.41 8.95
N PHE A 71 1.43 -8.89 7.77
CA PHE A 71 1.31 -8.11 6.55
C PHE A 71 -0.10 -8.24 6.00
N TYR A 72 -0.72 -7.11 5.66
CA TYR A 72 -2.08 -7.01 5.15
C TYR A 72 -2.11 -6.18 3.86
N VAL A 73 -2.88 -6.60 2.87
CA VAL A 73 -3.13 -5.82 1.65
C VAL A 73 -4.59 -5.91 1.22
N GLU A 74 -5.14 -4.76 0.87
CA GLU A 74 -6.46 -4.58 0.27
C GLU A 74 -6.32 -4.17 -1.19
N LEU A 75 -7.02 -4.90 -2.06
CA LEU A 75 -6.94 -4.77 -3.51
C LEU A 75 -8.17 -4.03 -4.07
N PRO A 76 -8.06 -3.43 -5.26
CA PRO A 76 -9.16 -2.70 -5.90
C PRO A 76 -10.44 -3.50 -6.16
N ASP A 77 -10.35 -4.84 -6.21
CA ASP A 77 -11.49 -5.73 -6.37
C ASP A 77 -12.20 -6.06 -5.05
N GLY A 78 -11.74 -5.48 -3.93
CA GLY A 78 -12.24 -5.73 -2.59
C GLY A 78 -11.61 -6.97 -1.93
N SER A 79 -10.73 -7.70 -2.63
CA SER A 79 -10.00 -8.82 -2.04
C SER A 79 -9.03 -8.30 -0.98
N ARG A 80 -8.95 -9.03 0.14
CA ARG A 80 -8.06 -8.73 1.25
C ARG A 80 -7.18 -9.94 1.50
N LEU A 81 -5.87 -9.73 1.58
CA LEU A 81 -4.89 -10.77 1.82
C LEU A 81 -4.14 -10.48 3.12
N LEU A 82 -3.91 -11.52 3.92
CA LEU A 82 -3.24 -11.43 5.21
C LEU A 82 -2.19 -12.52 5.34
N THR A 83 -1.06 -12.21 5.95
CA THR A 83 -0.14 -13.23 6.46
C THR A 83 0.37 -12.87 7.84
N LYS A 84 0.50 -13.91 8.67
CA LYS A 84 1.08 -13.85 10.01
C LYS A 84 2.50 -14.45 10.02
N GLN A 85 2.98 -14.93 8.87
CA GLN A 85 4.29 -15.55 8.71
C GLN A 85 5.38 -14.48 8.63
N MET A 86 5.66 -13.86 9.78
CA MET A 86 6.52 -12.68 9.81
C MET A 86 8.00 -12.99 10.09
N LYS A 87 8.35 -14.23 10.42
CA LYS A 87 9.75 -14.63 10.63
C LYS A 87 10.54 -14.44 9.33
N ASN A 88 11.53 -13.55 9.36
CA ASN A 88 12.34 -13.16 8.19
C ASN A 88 11.54 -12.52 7.05
N PHE A 89 10.37 -11.95 7.35
CA PHE A 89 9.54 -11.33 6.33
C PHE A 89 10.26 -10.16 5.64
N PRO A 90 10.23 -10.05 4.30
CA PRO A 90 10.88 -8.97 3.57
C PRO A 90 10.21 -7.63 3.89
N LEU A 91 10.98 -6.68 4.42
CA LEU A 91 10.43 -5.39 4.82
C LEU A 91 9.83 -4.61 3.64
N GLN A 92 10.36 -4.80 2.43
CA GLN A 92 9.89 -4.11 1.23
C GLN A 92 8.87 -4.92 0.42
N PHE A 93 8.35 -6.05 0.93
CA PHE A 93 7.50 -6.97 0.16
C PHE A 93 6.39 -6.27 -0.64
N GLY A 94 5.56 -5.45 -0.01
CA GLY A 94 4.49 -4.72 -0.70
C GLY A 94 5.00 -3.79 -1.82
N ARG A 95 6.18 -3.16 -1.63
CA ARG A 95 6.83 -2.35 -2.67
C ARG A 95 7.42 -3.20 -3.78
N GLU A 96 8.09 -4.31 -3.44
CA GLU A 96 8.68 -5.25 -4.39
C GLU A 96 7.65 -5.78 -5.38
N VAL A 97 6.49 -6.22 -4.87
CA VAL A 97 5.37 -6.70 -5.70
C VAL A 97 4.91 -5.60 -6.66
N LEU A 98 4.59 -4.42 -6.13
CA LEU A 98 4.00 -3.33 -6.92
C LEU A 98 4.98 -2.70 -7.92
N ALA A 99 6.27 -2.64 -7.59
CA ALA A 99 7.34 -2.15 -8.45
C ALA A 99 7.69 -3.13 -9.59
N GLY A 100 7.19 -4.38 -9.50
CA GLY A 100 7.46 -5.43 -10.47
C GLY A 100 7.07 -5.07 -11.91
N PRO A 101 7.68 -5.76 -12.91
CA PRO A 101 7.54 -5.45 -14.33
C PRO A 101 6.11 -5.60 -14.87
N SER A 102 5.30 -6.47 -14.25
CA SER A 102 3.90 -6.67 -14.62
C SER A 102 3.01 -5.51 -14.21
N LEU A 103 3.39 -4.74 -13.18
CA LEU A 103 2.59 -3.69 -12.57
C LEU A 103 3.12 -2.28 -12.91
N LEU A 104 4.03 -1.72 -12.10
CA LEU A 104 4.56 -0.37 -12.30
C LEU A 104 5.85 -0.34 -13.12
N ASN A 105 6.53 -1.47 -13.27
CA ASN A 105 7.76 -1.60 -14.05
C ASN A 105 8.85 -0.59 -13.63
N CYS A 106 9.11 -0.53 -12.32
CA CYS A 106 10.08 0.37 -11.70
C CYS A 106 10.83 -0.34 -10.56
N ALA A 107 11.43 -1.50 -10.87
CA ALA A 107 12.07 -2.37 -9.88
C ALA A 107 13.15 -1.67 -9.03
N GLU A 108 13.79 -0.63 -9.56
CA GLU A 108 14.74 0.23 -8.84
C GLU A 108 14.10 0.93 -7.62
N LYS A 109 12.78 1.17 -7.66
CA LYS A 109 12.01 1.82 -6.58
C LYS A 109 11.49 0.85 -5.52
N ALA A 110 11.77 -0.45 -5.65
CA ALA A 110 11.41 -1.44 -4.64
C ALA A 110 12.15 -1.19 -3.32
N ASP A 111 13.43 -0.80 -3.39
CA ASP A 111 14.17 -0.34 -2.21
C ASP A 111 13.94 1.15 -1.98
N TRP A 112 13.35 1.48 -0.83
CA TRP A 112 13.13 2.86 -0.40
C TRP A 112 14.42 3.70 -0.38
N LYS A 113 15.59 3.09 -0.16
CA LYS A 113 16.87 3.81 -0.17
C LYS A 113 17.22 4.35 -1.55
N ASN A 114 16.78 3.65 -2.60
CA ASN A 114 17.00 4.03 -4.00
C ASN A 114 15.84 4.87 -4.56
N CYS A 115 14.74 5.00 -3.82
CA CYS A 115 13.56 5.77 -4.19
C CYS A 115 13.55 7.19 -3.57
N LYS A 116 14.73 7.74 -3.26
CA LYS A 116 14.87 9.11 -2.73
C LYS A 116 14.97 10.11 -3.87
N LEU A 117 14.35 11.27 -3.70
CA LEU A 117 14.45 12.39 -4.63
C LEU A 117 15.19 13.54 -3.95
N GLY A 118 15.50 14.60 -4.72
CA GLY A 118 16.01 15.84 -4.14
C GLY A 118 14.92 16.55 -3.33
N GLU A 119 15.31 17.29 -2.29
CA GLU A 119 14.36 18.02 -1.42
C GLU A 119 13.38 18.91 -2.21
N GLU A 120 13.88 19.60 -3.23
CA GLU A 120 13.06 20.46 -4.11
C GLU A 120 12.00 19.64 -4.88
N GLU A 121 12.39 18.50 -5.43
CA GLU A 121 11.48 17.60 -6.17
C GLU A 121 10.44 16.97 -5.22
N GLU A 122 10.84 16.57 -4.01
CA GLU A 122 9.92 16.06 -2.99
C GLU A 122 8.90 17.13 -2.58
N ALA A 123 9.35 18.37 -2.36
CA ALA A 123 8.49 19.50 -2.02
C ALA A 123 7.50 19.82 -3.15
N GLU A 124 7.94 19.79 -4.40
CA GLU A 124 7.06 20.00 -5.55
C GLU A 124 6.00 18.90 -5.64
N LEU A 125 6.39 17.62 -5.56
CA LEU A 125 5.45 16.50 -5.60
C LEU A 125 4.44 16.55 -4.46
N ALA A 126 4.87 16.91 -3.25
CA ALA A 126 3.99 17.09 -2.10
C ALA A 126 2.96 18.21 -2.35
N ASN A 127 3.40 19.35 -2.88
CA ASN A 127 2.50 20.47 -3.22
C ASN A 127 1.51 20.10 -4.33
N GLN A 128 1.97 19.41 -5.38
CA GLN A 128 1.08 18.91 -6.44
C GLN A 128 0.03 17.94 -5.89
N LEU A 129 0.43 17.04 -4.98
CA LEU A 129 -0.49 16.11 -4.33
C LEU A 129 -1.54 16.86 -3.50
N LYS A 130 -1.13 17.83 -2.66
CA LYS A 130 -2.03 18.67 -1.86
C LYS A 130 -3.08 19.36 -2.74
N GLN A 131 -2.64 20.02 -3.81
CA GLN A 131 -3.55 20.73 -4.73
C GLN A 131 -4.54 19.78 -5.41
N ARG A 132 -4.08 18.60 -5.85
CA ARG A 132 -4.93 17.58 -6.48
C ARG A 132 -5.90 16.91 -5.51
N PHE A 133 -5.53 16.86 -4.23
CA PHE A 133 -6.36 16.26 -3.17
C PHE A 133 -7.41 17.24 -2.63
N LYS A 134 -7.20 18.57 -2.76
CA LYS A 134 -8.09 19.61 -2.22
C LYS A 134 -9.61 19.37 -2.44
N PRO A 135 -10.11 18.93 -3.61
CA PRO A 135 -11.55 18.67 -3.79
C PRO A 135 -12.10 17.48 -3.00
N TYR A 136 -11.22 16.66 -2.42
CA TYR A 136 -11.53 15.46 -1.63
C TYR A 136 -11.16 15.64 -0.15
N ASP A 137 -10.62 16.80 0.22
CA ASP A 137 -10.17 17.10 1.57
C ASP A 137 -11.37 17.49 2.44
N PHE A 138 -11.79 16.57 3.29
CA PHE A 138 -12.90 16.76 4.21
C PHE A 138 -12.50 17.47 5.50
N ALA A 139 -11.20 17.69 5.75
CA ALA A 139 -10.69 18.39 6.92
C ALA A 139 -10.40 19.88 6.63
N ALA A 140 -10.52 20.32 5.38
CA ALA A 140 -10.21 21.68 4.97
C ALA A 140 -11.11 22.75 5.62
N ASP A 141 -12.34 22.41 6.01
CA ASP A 141 -13.28 23.34 6.63
C ASP A 141 -13.16 23.37 8.17
N SER A 142 -12.48 22.40 8.80
CA SER A 142 -12.30 22.36 10.26
C SER A 142 -11.16 23.24 10.79
N ASP A 143 -10.35 23.81 9.90
CA ASP A 143 -9.28 24.78 10.24
C ASP A 143 -9.77 26.24 10.13
N SER A 144 -11.08 26.48 9.96
CA SER A 144 -11.68 27.82 9.83
C SER A 144 -12.07 28.48 11.16
N ASP A 145 -12.06 27.72 12.26
CA ASP A 145 -12.45 28.18 13.59
C ASP A 145 -11.31 27.85 14.58
N ASP A 146 -10.33 28.76 14.70
CA ASP A 146 -9.57 29.05 15.94
C ASP A 146 -8.63 30.27 15.69
N ASP A 147 -9.15 31.45 16.07
CA ASP A 147 -8.54 32.77 16.37
C ASP A 147 -7.37 33.36 15.53
#